data_AF-A0A3M7M1Z5-F1
#
_entry.id   AF-A0A3M7M1Z5-F1
#
_cell.length_a   1.000
_cell.length_b   1.000
_cell.length_c   1.000
_cell.angle_alpha   90.00
_cell.angle_beta   90.00
_cell.angle_gamma   90.00
#
_symmetry.space_group_name_H-M   'P 1'
#
loop_
_entity.id
_entity.type
_entity.pdbx_description
1 polymer ?
#
loop_
_entity_poly.entity_id
_entity_poly.type
_entity_poly.pdbx_seq_one_letter_code
_entity_poly.pdbx_strand_id
1 'polypeptide(L)'
;MIPANLAHAITLVLQTASIASLPPAPPAAKLLSSVTTYAASLKAAFPNQGLALLPQPYWWWQSGTAVDALLVYSNTTGDHQYENLIKDTLLSQATPTSDFMTVDATGNDDQSWWALAALTAAENAIPQSGPLPWQNLSQNVFNDQAKRWTDSPGRCNGGMRWKIVEASDETGYKYKSAIANGLFFQLAARLGSFNNDADTLVWAEKSYNWSTGVGLVDKDFNVYDGTDEKNGCADLNHNQWSYNVGVFLYGSAVMAAHTKESVWLDRARGFIASANRTFTDPKTGALFEAKCEGQTDPANACNSDQVSFKGILARYLGATAKILPAVQADVEAMMNRAANANLAQMGAAVGGTQKTAAKTTVIDTFNQLEVASASLRMQGLSASDGMIGVGRRADMRRVFHAYAYGTAFWYGLRGLCRVYDPIMVIGWFRPPSQLNLAPNDLETYNVRNDGWCLVTLALILISFTNAVPFTPAAKRSSIPYAKAVVAATLFHHITTGVGAYQHYKLPSHYNTSMGIGVWGNVWLTLTGLFTFALLQTGKGDVEVEEAVKKMK
;
A
#
# COMPACT_ATOMS: atom_id res chain seq x y z
N MET A 1 -6.82 -23.44 50.42
CA MET A 1 -5.51 -23.91 49.93
C MET A 1 -5.69 -24.34 48.48
N ILE A 2 -5.26 -23.50 47.55
CA ILE A 2 -5.25 -23.82 46.12
C ILE A 2 -3.94 -24.59 45.87
N PRO A 3 -3.96 -25.76 45.23
CA PRO A 3 -2.77 -26.60 45.10
C PRO A 3 -1.69 -25.90 44.26
N ALA A 4 -0.44 -25.94 44.74
CA ALA A 4 0.75 -25.28 44.19
C ALA A 4 1.09 -25.66 42.73
N ASN A 5 0.39 -26.66 42.17
CA ASN A 5 0.58 -27.12 40.79
C ASN A 5 -0.23 -26.32 39.75
N LEU A 6 -1.15 -25.44 40.17
CA LEU A 6 -1.90 -24.57 39.24
C LEU A 6 -1.17 -23.25 38.94
N ALA A 7 -0.27 -22.80 39.83
CA ALA A 7 0.54 -21.61 39.62
C ALA A 7 1.63 -21.82 38.56
N HIS A 8 2.21 -23.02 38.48
CA HIS A 8 3.23 -23.36 37.48
C HIS A 8 2.67 -23.52 36.06
N ALA A 9 1.40 -23.92 35.90
CA ALA A 9 0.76 -24.01 34.59
C ALA A 9 0.46 -22.63 33.98
N ILE A 10 0.17 -21.63 34.81
CA ILE A 10 -0.04 -20.24 34.37
C ILE A 10 1.30 -19.57 34.01
N THR A 11 2.39 -19.89 34.71
CA THR A 11 3.72 -19.36 34.37
C THR A 11 4.34 -20.02 33.13
N LEU A 12 4.05 -21.30 32.85
CA LEU A 12 4.58 -22.01 31.67
C LEU A 12 3.87 -21.63 30.36
N VAL A 13 2.60 -21.21 30.41
CA VAL A 13 1.88 -20.62 29.26
C VAL A 13 2.30 -19.17 29.00
N LEU A 14 2.88 -18.48 30.01
CA LEU A 14 3.41 -17.12 29.88
C LEU A 14 4.89 -17.06 29.43
N GLN A 15 5.60 -18.20 29.32
CA GLN A 15 7.02 -18.24 28.96
C GLN A 15 7.35 -18.85 27.59
N THR A 16 6.35 -19.22 26.79
CA THR A 16 6.55 -19.64 25.37
C THR A 16 5.84 -18.76 24.35
N ALA A 17 5.35 -17.59 24.77
CA ALA A 17 4.86 -16.54 23.87
C ALA A 17 5.48 -15.19 24.22
N SER A 18 6.81 -15.10 24.31
CA SER A 18 7.47 -13.88 23.84
C SER A 18 7.38 -13.87 22.31
N ILE A 19 6.16 -13.67 21.80
CA ILE A 19 5.99 -13.03 20.49
C ILE A 19 6.74 -11.72 20.70
N ALA A 20 7.91 -11.57 20.09
CA ALA A 20 8.59 -10.29 20.05
C ALA A 20 7.52 -9.27 19.65
N SER A 21 7.11 -8.42 20.59
CA SER A 21 6.05 -7.46 20.36
C SER A 21 6.47 -6.69 19.11
N LEU A 22 5.64 -6.70 18.07
CA LEU A 22 5.92 -5.93 16.88
C LEU A 22 6.32 -4.51 17.31
N PRO A 23 7.41 -3.96 16.79
CA PRO A 23 7.84 -2.62 17.16
C PRO A 23 6.66 -1.67 16.92
N PRO A 24 6.35 -0.79 17.89
CA PRO A 24 5.15 0.01 17.82
C PRO A 24 5.15 0.83 16.53
N ALA A 25 4.05 0.76 15.79
CA ALA A 25 3.90 1.55 14.57
C ALA A 25 4.08 3.04 14.91
N PRO A 26 4.88 3.80 14.13
CA PRO A 26 5.00 5.23 14.36
C PRO A 26 3.63 5.91 14.19
N PRO A 27 3.31 6.98 14.93
CA PRO A 27 2.02 7.64 14.82
C PRO A 27 1.74 8.12 13.39
N ALA A 28 0.62 7.68 12.80
CA ALA A 28 0.18 8.03 11.45
C ALA A 28 0.26 9.54 11.16
N ALA A 29 -0.25 10.37 12.06
CA ALA A 29 -0.27 11.83 11.89
C ALA A 29 1.16 12.41 11.77
N LYS A 30 2.10 11.87 12.54
CA LYS A 30 3.51 12.27 12.47
C LYS A 30 4.11 11.87 11.14
N LEU A 31 3.91 10.62 10.71
CA LEU A 31 4.38 10.15 9.41
C LEU A 31 3.79 10.97 8.26
N LEU A 32 2.49 11.28 8.29
CA LEU A 32 1.82 12.09 7.26
C LEU A 32 2.46 13.48 7.16
N SER A 33 2.70 14.15 8.29
CA SER A 33 3.39 15.44 8.30
C SER A 33 4.84 15.36 7.78
N SER A 34 5.53 14.26 8.08
CA SER A 34 6.91 14.01 7.64
C SER A 34 6.97 13.78 6.13
N VAL A 35 6.12 12.91 5.55
CA VAL A 35 6.14 12.65 4.10
C VAL A 35 5.81 13.89 3.28
N THR A 36 4.88 14.74 3.74
CA THR A 36 4.59 16.01 3.07
C THR A 36 5.80 16.93 3.08
N THR A 37 6.53 16.98 4.20
CA THR A 37 7.77 17.76 4.31
C THR A 37 8.86 17.21 3.40
N TYR A 38 9.07 15.89 3.39
CA TYR A 38 10.08 15.26 2.53
C TYR A 38 9.77 15.42 1.05
N ALA A 39 8.51 15.29 0.63
CA ALA A 39 8.11 15.51 -0.76
C ALA A 39 8.36 16.97 -1.18
N ALA A 40 8.06 17.94 -0.32
CA ALA A 40 8.37 19.35 -0.56
C ALA A 40 9.88 19.61 -0.62
N SER A 41 10.68 19.00 0.26
CA SER A 41 12.15 19.10 0.23
C SER A 41 12.75 18.46 -1.02
N LEU A 42 12.24 17.31 -1.45
CA LEU A 42 12.64 16.66 -2.69
C LEU A 42 12.31 17.56 -3.89
N LYS A 43 11.09 18.14 -3.92
CA LYS A 43 10.68 19.11 -4.94
C LYS A 43 11.60 20.32 -5.03
N ALA A 44 11.97 20.87 -3.88
CA ALA A 44 12.82 22.06 -3.78
C ALA A 44 14.26 21.80 -4.26
N ALA A 45 14.72 20.55 -4.21
CA ALA A 45 16.06 20.16 -4.63
C ALA A 45 16.24 20.10 -6.15
N PHE A 46 15.15 20.05 -6.94
CA PHE A 46 15.26 20.06 -8.40
C PHE A 46 15.71 21.43 -8.92
N PRO A 47 16.78 21.51 -9.75
CA PRO A 47 17.24 22.78 -10.32
C PRO A 47 16.18 23.47 -11.18
N ASN A 48 15.44 22.70 -11.98
CA ASN A 48 14.30 23.20 -12.74
C ASN A 48 13.02 22.94 -11.95
N GLN A 49 12.32 24.00 -11.53
CA GLN A 49 11.10 23.82 -10.75
C GLN A 49 9.93 23.20 -11.53
N GLY A 50 10.01 23.14 -12.86
CA GLY A 50 9.04 22.47 -13.73
C GLY A 50 9.38 21.02 -14.10
N LEU A 51 10.56 20.48 -13.72
CA LEU A 51 10.95 19.09 -14.02
C LEU A 51 11.60 18.42 -12.81
N ALA A 52 11.20 17.18 -12.50
CA ALA A 52 11.77 16.34 -11.45
C ALA A 52 13.07 15.65 -11.91
N LEU A 53 14.02 16.45 -12.40
CA LEU A 53 15.35 16.01 -12.82
C LEU A 53 16.37 16.43 -11.76
N LEU A 54 17.10 15.47 -11.20
CA LEU A 54 18.18 15.73 -10.25
C LEU A 54 19.42 16.28 -10.99
N PRO A 55 20.17 17.21 -10.36
CA PRO A 55 21.42 17.69 -10.93
C PRO A 55 22.55 16.68 -10.67
N GLN A 56 23.69 16.86 -11.34
CA GLN A 56 24.95 16.24 -10.94
C GLN A 56 25.22 16.50 -9.43
N PRO A 57 25.76 15.53 -8.67
CA PRO A 57 26.38 14.27 -9.11
C PRO A 57 25.41 13.08 -9.26
N TYR A 58 24.09 13.33 -9.27
CA TYR A 58 23.10 12.26 -9.43
C TYR A 58 22.91 11.91 -10.90
N TRP A 59 22.74 10.63 -11.17
CA TRP A 59 22.57 10.12 -12.52
C TRP A 59 21.12 10.26 -12.99
N TRP A 60 20.94 10.23 -14.32
CA TRP A 60 19.64 10.38 -14.97
C TRP A 60 18.60 9.37 -14.45
N TRP A 61 18.99 8.12 -14.22
CA TRP A 61 18.11 7.08 -13.70
C TRP A 61 17.56 7.39 -12.29
N GLN A 62 18.33 8.09 -11.44
CA GLN A 62 17.90 8.47 -10.10
C GLN A 62 16.74 9.48 -10.16
N SER A 63 16.68 10.30 -11.21
CA SER A 63 15.53 11.17 -11.47
C SER A 63 14.27 10.36 -11.76
N GLY A 64 14.38 9.28 -12.55
CA GLY A 64 13.27 8.34 -12.78
C GLY A 64 12.75 7.74 -11.47
N THR A 65 13.66 7.36 -10.56
CA THR A 65 13.24 6.88 -9.23
C THR A 65 12.64 7.99 -8.36
N ALA A 66 13.12 9.23 -8.43
CA ALA A 66 12.54 10.36 -7.71
C ALA A 66 11.12 10.69 -8.18
N VAL A 67 10.85 10.57 -9.49
CA VAL A 67 9.49 10.66 -10.05
C VAL A 67 8.59 9.58 -9.46
N ASP A 68 9.06 8.32 -9.41
CA ASP A 68 8.32 7.21 -8.82
C ASP A 68 8.08 7.41 -7.31
N ALA A 69 9.00 8.06 -6.58
CA ALA A 69 8.79 8.43 -5.18
C ALA A 69 7.65 9.44 -4.99
N LEU A 70 7.55 10.43 -5.88
CA LEU A 70 6.46 11.41 -5.86
C LEU A 70 5.11 10.78 -6.26
N LEU A 71 5.11 9.83 -7.18
CA LEU A 71 3.94 9.01 -7.49
C LEU A 71 3.50 8.17 -6.29
N VAL A 72 4.46 7.53 -5.62
CA VAL A 72 4.26 6.74 -4.41
C VAL A 72 3.70 7.60 -3.29
N TYR A 73 4.24 8.80 -3.08
CA TYR A 73 3.75 9.81 -2.16
C TYR A 73 2.29 10.14 -2.44
N SER A 74 1.99 10.56 -3.67
CA SER A 74 0.64 10.98 -4.07
C SER A 74 -0.40 9.91 -3.80
N ASN A 75 -0.12 8.66 -4.19
CA ASN A 75 -1.02 7.52 -3.93
C ASN A 75 -1.14 7.16 -2.44
N THR A 76 -0.10 7.43 -1.64
CA THR A 76 -0.09 7.12 -0.21
C THR A 76 -0.84 8.17 0.60
N THR A 77 -0.75 9.45 0.25
CA THR A 77 -1.31 10.56 1.03
C THR A 77 -2.61 11.12 0.45
N GLY A 78 -2.88 10.88 -0.84
CA GLY A 78 -3.95 11.58 -1.58
C GLY A 78 -3.59 13.02 -1.95
N ASP A 79 -2.33 13.41 -1.80
CA ASP A 79 -1.85 14.73 -2.19
C ASP A 79 -1.38 14.72 -3.65
N HIS A 80 -2.09 15.47 -4.48
CA HIS A 80 -1.88 15.53 -5.93
C HIS A 80 -1.11 16.78 -6.40
N GLN A 81 -0.52 17.56 -5.48
CA GLN A 81 0.11 18.84 -5.83
C GLN A 81 1.29 18.73 -6.83
N TYR A 82 1.92 17.56 -6.93
CA TYR A 82 3.06 17.32 -7.83
C TYR A 82 2.69 16.60 -9.13
N GLU A 83 1.40 16.36 -9.41
CA GLU A 83 1.00 15.63 -10.62
C GLU A 83 1.46 16.29 -11.92
N ASN A 84 1.33 17.61 -12.04
CA ASN A 84 1.78 18.31 -13.26
C ASN A 84 3.29 18.18 -13.45
N LEU A 85 4.08 18.32 -12.38
CA LEU A 85 5.53 18.10 -12.42
C LEU A 85 5.86 16.68 -12.92
N ILE A 86 5.18 15.66 -12.40
CA ILE A 86 5.39 14.26 -12.79
C ILE A 86 5.11 14.07 -14.28
N LYS A 87 3.95 14.56 -14.76
CA LYS A 87 3.55 14.44 -16.17
C LYS A 87 4.54 15.13 -17.09
N ASP A 88 4.88 16.38 -16.80
CA ASP A 88 5.81 17.17 -17.61
C ASP A 88 7.19 16.51 -17.65
N THR A 89 7.63 15.93 -16.52
CA THR A 89 8.91 15.21 -16.44
C THR A 89 8.89 13.95 -17.30
N LEU A 90 7.91 13.05 -17.13
CA LEU A 90 7.81 11.83 -17.93
C LEU A 90 7.74 12.13 -19.43
N LEU A 91 6.96 13.12 -19.84
CA LEU A 91 6.83 13.50 -21.25
C LEU A 91 8.11 14.12 -21.81
N SER A 92 8.84 14.91 -21.01
CA SER A 92 10.12 15.48 -21.43
C SER A 92 11.19 14.41 -21.72
N GLN A 93 11.07 13.22 -21.11
CA GLN A 93 12.04 12.13 -21.23
C GLN A 93 11.60 11.02 -22.19
N ALA A 94 10.36 11.03 -22.68
CA ALA A 94 9.77 9.91 -23.42
C ALA A 94 10.50 9.56 -24.73
N THR A 95 11.26 10.49 -25.33
CA THR A 95 11.87 10.40 -26.68
C THR A 95 10.85 10.32 -27.83
N PRO A 96 11.24 10.55 -29.10
CA PRO A 96 10.33 10.39 -30.24
C PRO A 96 9.77 8.97 -30.41
N THR A 97 10.52 7.95 -29.99
CA THR A 97 10.10 6.54 -30.02
C THR A 97 9.31 6.13 -28.78
N SER A 98 9.11 7.04 -27.82
CA SER A 98 8.29 6.80 -26.62
C SER A 98 8.80 5.63 -25.78
N ASP A 99 10.13 5.51 -25.65
CA ASP A 99 10.85 4.40 -25.04
C ASP A 99 11.92 4.83 -24.02
N PHE A 100 12.02 6.13 -23.70
CA PHE A 100 13.04 6.68 -22.81
C PHE A 100 14.50 6.40 -23.25
N MET A 101 14.77 6.06 -24.52
CA MET A 101 16.13 5.92 -25.06
C MET A 101 16.81 7.27 -25.30
N THR A 102 17.06 8.01 -24.23
CA THR A 102 17.83 9.25 -24.26
C THR A 102 19.32 8.97 -24.43
N VAL A 103 20.14 10.01 -24.64
CA VAL A 103 21.60 9.88 -24.63
C VAL A 103 22.15 9.46 -23.25
N ASP A 104 21.38 9.71 -22.19
CA ASP A 104 21.73 9.36 -20.81
C ASP A 104 21.31 7.92 -20.44
N ALA A 105 20.53 7.24 -21.29
CA ALA A 105 20.15 5.84 -21.14
C ALA A 105 21.30 4.91 -21.57
N THR A 106 22.38 4.88 -20.79
CA THR A 106 23.59 4.10 -21.14
C THR A 106 23.44 2.61 -20.83
N GLY A 107 22.62 2.26 -19.83
CA GLY A 107 22.29 0.91 -19.40
C GLY A 107 20.82 0.54 -19.55
N ASN A 108 20.55 -0.76 -19.60
CA ASN A 108 19.17 -1.27 -19.61
C ASN A 108 18.46 -0.96 -18.29
N ASP A 109 19.20 -0.94 -17.18
CA ASP A 109 18.71 -0.49 -15.88
C ASP A 109 18.32 0.99 -15.91
N ASP A 110 19.15 1.88 -16.45
CA ASP A 110 18.85 3.31 -16.58
C ASP A 110 17.48 3.54 -17.23
N GLN A 111 17.24 2.88 -18.38
CA GLN A 111 15.98 2.95 -19.13
C GLN A 111 14.80 2.35 -18.34
N SER A 112 15.04 1.25 -17.62
CA SER A 112 13.99 0.53 -16.88
C SER A 112 13.40 1.35 -15.74
N TRP A 113 14.19 2.17 -15.05
CA TRP A 113 13.69 3.01 -13.96
C TRP A 113 12.62 4.00 -14.43
N TRP A 114 12.79 4.56 -15.63
CA TRP A 114 11.80 5.43 -16.25
C TRP A 114 10.56 4.67 -16.72
N ALA A 115 10.73 3.47 -17.28
CA ALA A 115 9.62 2.59 -17.62
C ALA A 115 8.79 2.22 -16.37
N LEU A 116 9.43 1.88 -15.26
CA LEU A 116 8.71 1.57 -14.01
C LEU A 116 7.99 2.79 -13.44
N ALA A 117 8.56 3.99 -13.55
CA ALA A 117 7.87 5.23 -13.15
C ALA A 117 6.64 5.51 -14.01
N ALA A 118 6.73 5.32 -15.34
CA ALA A 118 5.58 5.44 -16.24
C ALA A 118 4.52 4.38 -15.93
N LEU A 119 4.91 3.14 -15.63
CA LEU A 119 3.98 2.09 -15.25
C LEU A 119 3.29 2.38 -13.92
N THR A 120 4.02 2.92 -12.93
CA THR A 120 3.42 3.41 -11.68
C THR A 120 2.39 4.51 -11.95
N ALA A 121 2.67 5.43 -12.88
CA ALA A 121 1.70 6.46 -13.26
C ALA A 121 0.42 5.87 -13.86
N ALA A 122 0.54 4.81 -14.68
CA ALA A 122 -0.61 4.06 -15.20
C ALA A 122 -1.40 3.35 -14.07
N GLU A 123 -0.70 2.65 -13.18
CA GLU A 123 -1.28 1.92 -12.04
C GLU A 123 -1.98 2.85 -11.03
N ASN A 124 -1.48 4.08 -10.87
CA ASN A 124 -2.09 5.12 -10.03
C ASN A 124 -3.14 5.96 -10.77
N ALA A 125 -3.43 5.65 -12.04
CA ALA A 125 -4.40 6.36 -12.88
C ALA A 125 -4.12 7.87 -12.99
N ILE A 126 -2.85 8.27 -13.07
CA ILE A 126 -2.46 9.67 -13.31
C ILE A 126 -3.07 10.13 -14.65
N PRO A 127 -3.72 11.31 -14.70
CA PRO A 127 -4.36 11.79 -15.91
C PRO A 127 -3.41 11.79 -17.11
N GLN A 128 -3.85 11.17 -18.19
CA GLN A 128 -3.10 11.11 -19.44
C GLN A 128 -2.89 12.52 -20.01
N SER A 129 -1.67 12.86 -20.40
CA SER A 129 -1.36 14.17 -21.01
C SER A 129 -0.44 14.09 -22.23
N GLY A 130 0.13 12.91 -22.51
CA GLY A 130 0.94 12.66 -23.70
C GLY A 130 0.17 11.98 -24.84
N PRO A 131 0.82 11.80 -26.01
CA PRO A 131 0.23 11.16 -27.18
C PRO A 131 -0.06 9.66 -26.97
N LEU A 132 0.64 9.01 -26.04
CA LEU A 132 0.49 7.59 -25.72
C LEU A 132 0.19 7.38 -24.24
N PRO A 133 -0.70 6.43 -23.89
CA PRO A 133 -0.93 6.04 -22.50
C PRO A 133 0.36 5.72 -21.74
N TRP A 134 0.44 6.04 -20.45
CA TRP A 134 1.65 5.80 -19.64
C TRP A 134 2.16 4.35 -19.70
N GLN A 135 1.25 3.37 -19.72
CA GLN A 135 1.61 1.96 -19.85
C GLN A 135 2.27 1.64 -21.20
N ASN A 136 1.96 2.38 -22.27
CA ASN A 136 2.56 2.17 -23.59
C ASN A 136 4.03 2.60 -23.61
N LEU A 137 4.41 3.67 -22.87
CA LEU A 137 5.82 4.03 -22.70
C LEU A 137 6.62 2.87 -22.09
N SER A 138 6.01 2.22 -21.09
CA SER A 138 6.58 1.08 -20.38
C SER A 138 6.66 -0.16 -21.28
N GLN A 139 5.60 -0.42 -22.07
CA GLN A 139 5.55 -1.51 -23.02
C GLN A 139 6.61 -1.37 -24.13
N ASN A 140 6.85 -0.16 -24.62
CA ASN A 140 7.88 0.09 -25.63
C ASN A 140 9.28 -0.25 -25.09
N VAL A 141 9.59 0.16 -23.85
CA VAL A 141 10.85 -0.21 -23.18
C VAL A 141 10.97 -1.73 -23.04
N PHE A 142 9.92 -2.40 -22.56
CA PHE A 142 9.91 -3.85 -22.43
C PHE A 142 10.17 -4.53 -23.78
N ASN A 143 9.51 -4.10 -24.85
CA ASN A 143 9.68 -4.65 -26.19
C ASN A 143 11.12 -4.49 -26.70
N ASP A 144 11.78 -3.37 -26.40
CA ASP A 144 13.17 -3.16 -26.79
C ASP A 144 14.15 -3.98 -25.96
N GLN A 145 13.91 -4.11 -24.66
CA GLN A 145 14.73 -4.95 -23.78
C GLN A 145 14.59 -6.43 -24.11
N ALA A 146 13.39 -6.90 -24.45
CA ALA A 146 13.16 -8.26 -24.90
C ALA A 146 13.99 -8.60 -26.16
N LYS A 147 14.20 -7.65 -27.08
CA LYS A 147 15.08 -7.81 -28.25
C LYS A 147 16.57 -7.87 -27.89
N ARG A 148 16.98 -7.28 -26.77
CA ARG A 148 18.37 -7.25 -26.28
C ARG A 148 18.73 -8.50 -25.47
N TRP A 149 17.73 -9.25 -25.01
CA TRP A 149 17.92 -10.53 -24.37
C TRP A 149 18.62 -11.52 -25.32
N THR A 150 19.74 -12.10 -24.89
CA THR A 150 20.56 -12.98 -25.73
C THR A 150 20.62 -14.39 -25.18
N ASP A 151 19.98 -15.36 -25.86
CA ASP A 151 19.95 -16.79 -25.51
C ASP A 151 21.09 -17.62 -26.13
N SER A 152 22.10 -16.98 -26.73
CA SER A 152 23.14 -17.70 -27.46
C SER A 152 24.00 -18.58 -26.54
N PRO A 153 24.30 -19.84 -26.94
CA PRO A 153 25.29 -20.68 -26.26
C PRO A 153 26.63 -19.96 -26.11
N GLY A 154 27.26 -20.10 -24.94
CA GLY A 154 28.50 -19.38 -24.62
C GLY A 154 28.32 -17.92 -24.19
N ARG A 155 27.08 -17.40 -24.16
CA ARG A 155 26.72 -16.09 -23.57
C ARG A 155 25.75 -16.25 -22.41
N CYS A 156 26.07 -17.19 -21.52
CA CYS A 156 25.33 -17.44 -20.28
C CYS A 156 23.89 -17.95 -20.48
N ASN A 157 23.59 -18.51 -21.66
CA ASN A 157 22.32 -19.16 -22.00
C ASN A 157 21.08 -18.29 -21.69
N GLY A 158 21.19 -16.97 -21.92
CA GLY A 158 20.16 -15.99 -21.58
C GLY A 158 20.72 -14.80 -20.83
N GLY A 159 19.84 -13.92 -20.36
CA GLY A 159 20.16 -12.76 -19.54
C GLY A 159 20.43 -11.50 -20.34
N MET A 160 20.02 -10.38 -19.76
CA MET A 160 20.26 -9.04 -20.27
C MET A 160 21.58 -8.49 -19.75
N ARG A 161 22.31 -7.80 -20.64
CA ARG A 161 23.53 -7.07 -20.32
C ARG A 161 23.22 -5.79 -19.55
N TRP A 162 24.20 -5.28 -18.81
CA TRP A 162 24.07 -4.00 -18.13
C TRP A 162 24.02 -2.86 -19.15
N LYS A 163 25.06 -2.67 -19.95
CA LYS A 163 25.12 -1.60 -20.96
C LYS A 163 24.38 -1.97 -22.26
N ILE A 164 23.83 -0.95 -22.93
CA ILE A 164 23.05 -1.10 -24.18
C ILE A 164 23.97 -1.10 -25.40
N VAL A 165 25.03 -0.29 -25.40
CA VAL A 165 25.93 -0.09 -26.54
C VAL A 165 27.33 -0.61 -26.21
N GLU A 166 27.89 -1.43 -27.08
CA GLU A 166 29.22 -2.02 -26.91
C GLU A 166 30.35 -0.97 -26.99
N ALA A 167 30.22 -0.04 -27.93
CA ALA A 167 31.24 0.97 -28.23
C ALA A 167 31.57 1.92 -27.07
N SER A 168 30.68 2.03 -26.06
CA SER A 168 30.87 2.92 -24.91
C SER A 168 31.58 2.27 -23.72
N ASP A 169 31.54 0.94 -23.57
CA ASP A 169 32.17 0.23 -22.45
C ASP A 169 32.13 -1.30 -22.69
N GLU A 170 33.24 -1.87 -23.17
CA GLU A 170 33.32 -3.31 -23.46
C GLU A 170 33.17 -4.17 -22.18
N THR A 171 33.58 -3.65 -21.01
CA THR A 171 33.46 -4.39 -19.75
C THR A 171 32.02 -4.35 -19.24
N GLY A 172 31.41 -3.17 -19.19
CA GLY A 172 30.01 -3.01 -18.81
C GLY A 172 29.02 -3.65 -19.79
N TYR A 173 29.38 -3.73 -21.08
CA TYR A 173 28.57 -4.41 -22.08
C TYR A 173 28.59 -5.93 -21.92
N LYS A 174 29.74 -6.54 -21.60
CA LYS A 174 29.83 -8.00 -21.36
C LYS A 174 29.32 -8.42 -19.97
N TYR A 175 29.13 -7.45 -19.07
CA TYR A 175 28.57 -7.68 -17.74
C TYR A 175 27.05 -7.85 -17.80
N LYS A 176 26.53 -8.91 -17.18
CA LYS A 176 25.11 -9.16 -16.96
C LYS A 176 24.79 -8.93 -15.48
N SER A 177 24.27 -7.74 -15.18
CA SER A 177 23.97 -7.34 -13.81
C SER A 177 22.63 -7.91 -13.34
N ALA A 178 22.54 -8.19 -12.05
CA ALA A 178 21.28 -8.56 -11.41
C ALA A 178 20.25 -7.43 -11.51
N ILE A 179 20.69 -6.16 -11.47
CA ILE A 179 19.76 -5.03 -11.52
C ILE A 179 19.05 -4.94 -12.87
N ALA A 180 19.77 -5.09 -13.99
CA ALA A 180 19.17 -5.05 -15.32
C ALA A 180 18.12 -6.17 -15.48
N ASN A 181 18.47 -7.39 -15.08
CA ASN A 181 17.58 -8.55 -15.18
C ASN A 181 16.41 -8.51 -14.20
N GLY A 182 16.63 -8.04 -12.98
CA GLY A 182 15.61 -7.87 -11.94
C GLY A 182 14.61 -6.78 -12.27
N LEU A 183 15.06 -5.67 -12.87
CA LEU A 183 14.17 -4.62 -13.38
C LEU A 183 13.33 -5.11 -14.56
N PHE A 184 13.94 -5.83 -15.51
CA PHE A 184 13.20 -6.43 -16.62
C PHE A 184 12.17 -7.47 -16.13
N PHE A 185 12.54 -8.31 -15.15
CA PHE A 185 11.63 -9.24 -14.49
C PHE A 185 10.44 -8.51 -13.86
N GLN A 186 10.70 -7.47 -13.07
CA GLN A 186 9.66 -6.70 -12.41
C GLN A 186 8.76 -5.98 -13.41
N LEU A 187 9.34 -5.36 -14.45
CA LEU A 187 8.62 -4.66 -15.51
C LEU A 187 7.69 -5.63 -16.25
N ALA A 188 8.18 -6.80 -16.64
CA ALA A 188 7.40 -7.86 -17.27
C ALA A 188 6.27 -8.35 -16.36
N ALA A 189 6.56 -8.63 -15.07
CA ALA A 189 5.53 -9.08 -14.13
C ALA A 189 4.41 -8.04 -13.97
N ARG A 190 4.77 -6.76 -13.82
CA ARG A 190 3.81 -5.65 -13.68
C ARG A 190 3.01 -5.41 -14.95
N LEU A 191 3.65 -5.31 -16.11
CA LEU A 191 2.96 -5.12 -17.40
C LEU A 191 2.03 -6.30 -17.72
N GLY A 192 2.53 -7.52 -17.57
CA GLY A 192 1.76 -8.74 -17.79
C GLY A 192 0.54 -8.81 -16.87
N SER A 193 0.70 -8.47 -15.59
CA SER A 193 -0.43 -8.41 -14.66
C SER A 193 -1.39 -7.25 -14.96
N PHE A 194 -0.89 -6.07 -15.35
CA PHE A 194 -1.70 -4.88 -15.61
C PHE A 194 -2.56 -5.03 -16.87
N ASN A 195 -1.98 -5.59 -17.94
CA ASN A 195 -2.64 -5.82 -19.22
C ASN A 195 -3.35 -7.18 -19.30
N ASN A 196 -3.16 -8.06 -18.32
CA ASN A 196 -3.56 -9.47 -18.38
C ASN A 196 -2.99 -10.17 -19.63
N ASP A 197 -1.68 -9.97 -19.85
CA ASP A 197 -0.94 -10.48 -20.99
C ASP A 197 -0.03 -11.65 -20.58
N ALA A 198 -0.41 -12.85 -21.01
CA ALA A 198 0.30 -14.08 -20.71
C ALA A 198 1.70 -14.13 -21.33
N ASP A 199 1.89 -13.58 -22.53
CA ASP A 199 3.18 -13.64 -23.22
C ASP A 199 4.23 -12.78 -22.49
N THR A 200 3.80 -11.61 -22.00
CA THR A 200 4.66 -10.78 -21.15
C THR A 200 4.96 -11.45 -19.80
N LEU A 201 4.03 -12.20 -19.21
CA LEU A 201 4.28 -12.97 -17.97
C LEU A 201 5.29 -14.12 -18.17
N VAL A 202 5.32 -14.75 -19.34
CA VAL A 202 6.34 -15.75 -19.69
C VAL A 202 7.75 -15.13 -19.66
N TRP A 203 7.91 -13.88 -20.07
CA TRP A 203 9.18 -13.17 -19.94
C TRP A 203 9.58 -12.90 -18.50
N ALA A 204 8.62 -12.62 -17.62
CA ALA A 204 8.88 -12.47 -16.20
C ALA A 204 9.44 -13.77 -15.61
N GLU A 205 8.79 -14.90 -15.88
CA GLU A 205 9.26 -16.21 -15.44
C GLU A 205 10.63 -16.55 -16.04
N LYS A 206 10.84 -16.28 -17.34
CA LYS A 206 12.12 -16.49 -18.03
C LYS A 206 13.26 -15.71 -17.35
N SER A 207 13.06 -14.43 -17.04
CA SER A 207 14.09 -13.60 -16.41
C SER A 207 14.44 -14.08 -14.99
N TYR A 208 13.42 -14.46 -14.20
CA TYR A 208 13.62 -15.01 -12.87
C TYR A 208 14.36 -16.35 -12.89
N ASN A 209 13.92 -17.28 -13.75
CA ASN A 209 14.52 -18.60 -13.88
C ASN A 209 15.96 -18.52 -14.39
N TRP A 210 16.26 -17.57 -15.28
CA TRP A 210 17.64 -17.33 -15.69
C TRP A 210 18.50 -16.83 -14.51
N SER A 211 18.02 -15.80 -13.78
CA SER A 211 18.77 -15.18 -12.68
C SER A 211 19.08 -16.17 -11.55
N THR A 212 18.16 -17.08 -11.24
CA THR A 212 18.39 -18.19 -10.30
C THR A 212 19.29 -19.27 -10.90
N GLY A 213 19.10 -19.62 -12.18
CA GLY A 213 19.88 -20.63 -12.89
C GLY A 213 21.37 -20.31 -13.04
N VAL A 214 21.72 -19.04 -13.23
CA VAL A 214 23.13 -18.59 -13.24
C VAL A 214 23.70 -18.32 -11.84
N GLY A 215 22.88 -18.41 -10.79
CA GLY A 215 23.31 -18.24 -9.40
C GLY A 215 23.34 -16.80 -8.89
N LEU A 216 22.80 -15.82 -9.63
CA LEU A 216 22.66 -14.44 -9.13
C LEU A 216 21.70 -14.36 -7.95
N VAL A 217 20.68 -15.21 -7.93
CA VAL A 217 19.80 -15.40 -6.77
C VAL A 217 20.14 -16.75 -6.15
N ASP A 218 20.67 -16.73 -4.93
CA ASP A 218 21.04 -17.96 -4.22
C ASP A 218 19.83 -18.61 -3.50
N LYS A 219 20.06 -19.78 -2.90
CA LYS A 219 19.03 -20.55 -2.18
C LYS A 219 18.44 -19.82 -0.96
N ASP A 220 19.17 -18.85 -0.41
CA ASP A 220 18.77 -18.05 0.75
C ASP A 220 18.22 -16.68 0.33
N PHE A 221 17.94 -16.53 -0.98
CA PHE A 221 17.41 -15.34 -1.64
C PHE A 221 18.32 -14.11 -1.50
N ASN A 222 19.62 -14.31 -1.25
CA ASN A 222 20.58 -13.23 -1.48
C ASN A 222 20.67 -12.97 -2.99
N VAL A 223 20.88 -11.70 -3.35
CA VAL A 223 21.03 -11.32 -4.75
C VAL A 223 22.41 -10.70 -4.96
N TYR A 224 23.26 -11.41 -5.68
CA TYR A 224 24.59 -10.98 -6.07
C TYR A 224 24.53 -9.98 -7.24
N ASP A 225 25.53 -9.12 -7.37
CA ASP A 225 25.50 -7.93 -8.23
C ASP A 225 25.43 -8.26 -9.72
N GLY A 226 26.05 -9.36 -10.13
CA GLY A 226 26.12 -9.73 -11.53
C GLY A 226 27.20 -10.76 -11.83
N THR A 227 27.37 -10.98 -13.12
CA THR A 227 28.32 -11.92 -13.70
C THR A 227 28.68 -11.45 -15.10
N ASP A 228 29.62 -12.09 -15.78
CA ASP A 228 30.05 -11.64 -17.11
C ASP A 228 30.24 -12.79 -18.11
N GLU A 229 30.12 -12.44 -19.39
CA GLU A 229 30.19 -13.40 -20.49
C GLU A 229 31.58 -14.01 -20.69
N LYS A 230 32.66 -13.48 -20.10
CA LYS A 230 34.05 -13.90 -20.41
C LYS A 230 34.32 -15.34 -19.99
N ASN A 231 33.71 -15.79 -18.90
CA ASN A 231 33.84 -17.15 -18.39
C ASN A 231 32.48 -17.87 -18.34
N GLY A 232 31.61 -17.60 -19.33
CA GLY A 232 30.29 -18.23 -19.42
C GLY A 232 29.38 -17.95 -18.22
N CYS A 233 29.57 -16.81 -17.54
CA CYS A 233 28.91 -16.43 -16.31
C CYS A 233 29.18 -17.34 -15.09
N ALA A 234 30.31 -18.04 -15.06
CA ALA A 234 30.72 -18.83 -13.90
C ALA A 234 31.17 -17.95 -12.72
N ASP A 235 31.75 -16.78 -13.01
CA ASP A 235 32.28 -15.88 -12.00
C ASP A 235 31.20 -14.88 -11.57
N LEU A 236 30.78 -14.99 -10.31
CA LEU A 236 29.78 -14.10 -9.73
C LEU A 236 30.44 -12.99 -8.92
N ASN A 237 29.99 -11.76 -9.15
CA ASN A 237 30.28 -10.63 -8.28
C ASN A 237 29.36 -10.70 -7.05
N HIS A 238 29.87 -11.21 -5.93
CA HIS A 238 29.11 -11.47 -4.71
C HIS A 238 28.76 -10.21 -3.90
N ASN A 239 28.97 -9.01 -4.44
CA ASN A 239 28.46 -7.80 -3.83
C ASN A 239 26.94 -7.86 -3.73
N GLN A 240 26.39 -7.41 -2.60
CA GLN A 240 24.96 -7.40 -2.36
C GLN A 240 24.49 -5.97 -2.14
N TRP A 241 23.41 -5.63 -2.82
CA TRP A 241 22.81 -4.30 -2.79
C TRP A 241 21.31 -4.41 -2.55
N SER A 242 20.77 -3.53 -1.70
CA SER A 242 19.40 -3.67 -1.20
C SER A 242 18.34 -3.62 -2.31
N TYR A 243 18.56 -2.77 -3.32
CA TYR A 243 17.67 -2.61 -4.47
C TYR A 243 17.53 -3.87 -5.35
N ASN A 244 18.57 -4.72 -5.43
CA ASN A 244 18.53 -5.97 -6.18
C ASN A 244 17.53 -6.93 -5.53
N VAL A 245 17.59 -7.07 -4.20
CA VAL A 245 16.57 -7.82 -3.45
C VAL A 245 15.19 -7.20 -3.65
N GLY A 246 15.09 -5.87 -3.60
CA GLY A 246 13.83 -5.14 -3.78
C GLY A 246 13.14 -5.42 -5.13
N VAL A 247 13.87 -5.41 -6.25
CA VAL A 247 13.27 -5.63 -7.58
C VAL A 247 12.77 -7.07 -7.76
N PHE A 248 13.52 -8.07 -7.29
CA PHE A 248 13.08 -9.47 -7.34
C PHE A 248 11.98 -9.78 -6.34
N LEU A 249 11.99 -9.14 -5.17
CA LEU A 249 10.89 -9.18 -4.20
C LEU A 249 9.60 -8.73 -4.86
N TYR A 250 9.59 -7.53 -5.43
CA TYR A 250 8.35 -6.97 -5.93
C TYR A 250 7.84 -7.73 -7.15
N GLY A 251 8.70 -8.07 -8.12
CA GLY A 251 8.31 -8.91 -9.24
C GLY A 251 7.70 -10.24 -8.81
N SER A 252 8.27 -10.91 -7.79
CA SER A 252 7.71 -12.15 -7.24
C SER A 252 6.36 -11.91 -6.58
N ALA A 253 6.19 -10.78 -5.89
CA ALA A 253 4.93 -10.41 -5.27
C ALA A 253 3.82 -10.17 -6.32
N VAL A 254 4.16 -9.52 -7.44
CA VAL A 254 3.24 -9.33 -8.58
C VAL A 254 2.83 -10.67 -9.17
N MET A 255 3.79 -11.55 -9.45
CA MET A 255 3.52 -12.88 -9.98
C MET A 255 2.63 -13.69 -9.04
N ALA A 256 2.89 -13.67 -7.73
CA ALA A 256 2.04 -14.33 -6.73
C ALA A 256 0.62 -13.75 -6.69
N ALA A 257 0.49 -12.43 -6.77
CA ALA A 257 -0.80 -11.76 -6.78
C ALA A 257 -1.60 -12.08 -8.05
N HIS A 258 -0.93 -12.22 -9.20
CA HIS A 258 -1.56 -12.54 -10.48
C HIS A 258 -1.92 -14.04 -10.60
N THR A 259 -0.93 -14.91 -10.48
CA THR A 259 -1.05 -16.37 -10.74
C THR A 259 -1.75 -17.14 -9.61
N LYS A 260 -1.67 -16.62 -8.38
CA LYS A 260 -2.09 -17.31 -7.14
C LYS A 260 -1.30 -18.60 -6.85
N GLU A 261 -0.17 -18.81 -7.50
CA GLU A 261 0.69 -19.96 -7.25
C GLU A 261 1.55 -19.75 -5.99
N SER A 262 1.67 -20.78 -5.16
CA SER A 262 2.42 -20.70 -3.90
C SER A 262 3.91 -20.45 -4.10
N VAL A 263 4.49 -20.92 -5.21
CA VAL A 263 5.92 -20.76 -5.50
C VAL A 263 6.34 -19.29 -5.51
N TRP A 264 5.52 -18.41 -6.09
CA TRP A 264 5.82 -16.97 -6.12
C TRP A 264 5.66 -16.30 -4.75
N LEU A 265 4.70 -16.76 -3.94
CA LEU A 265 4.56 -16.30 -2.56
C LEU A 265 5.77 -16.70 -1.70
N ASP A 266 6.23 -17.94 -1.85
CA ASP A 266 7.40 -18.44 -1.12
C ASP A 266 8.68 -17.70 -1.55
N ARG A 267 8.82 -17.38 -2.84
CA ARG A 267 9.88 -16.51 -3.34
C ARG A 267 9.83 -15.12 -2.71
N ALA A 268 8.66 -14.48 -2.66
CA ALA A 268 8.49 -13.18 -2.02
C ALA A 268 8.87 -13.20 -0.53
N ARG A 269 8.47 -14.24 0.22
CA ARG A 269 8.89 -14.45 1.62
C ARG A 269 10.40 -14.60 1.75
N GLY A 270 11.01 -15.36 0.86
CA GLY A 270 12.47 -15.53 0.79
C GLY A 270 13.20 -14.19 0.66
N PHE A 271 12.76 -13.34 -0.28
CA PHE A 271 13.36 -12.02 -0.46
C PHE A 271 13.11 -11.07 0.72
N ILE A 272 11.95 -11.14 1.39
CA ILE A 272 11.71 -10.37 2.64
C ILE A 272 12.68 -10.82 3.74
N ALA A 273 12.88 -12.13 3.90
CA ALA A 273 13.84 -12.67 4.87
C ALA A 273 15.28 -12.25 4.55
N SER A 274 15.67 -12.24 3.27
CA SER A 274 16.96 -11.74 2.79
C SER A 274 17.14 -10.25 3.09
N ALA A 275 16.12 -9.43 2.76
CA ALA A 275 16.13 -8.00 3.05
C ALA A 275 16.29 -7.70 4.55
N ASN A 276 15.55 -8.41 5.40
CA ASN A 276 15.61 -8.24 6.84
C ASN A 276 16.95 -8.71 7.43
N ARG A 277 17.55 -9.79 6.88
CA ARG A 277 18.83 -10.33 7.35
C ARG A 277 20.01 -9.43 6.98
N THR A 278 20.03 -8.91 5.75
CA THR A 278 21.23 -8.26 5.19
C THR A 278 21.16 -6.74 5.26
N PHE A 279 19.98 -6.13 5.08
CA PHE A 279 19.84 -4.67 4.87
C PHE A 279 19.05 -3.97 5.99
N THR A 280 18.86 -4.63 7.13
CA THR A 280 18.26 -4.03 8.34
C THR A 280 19.26 -4.06 9.48
N ASP A 281 19.57 -2.89 10.05
CA ASP A 281 20.45 -2.79 11.19
C ASP A 281 19.81 -3.50 12.39
N PRO A 282 20.46 -4.52 12.98
CA PRO A 282 19.87 -5.31 14.07
C PRO A 282 19.71 -4.51 15.37
N LYS A 283 20.44 -3.40 15.54
CA LYS A 283 20.40 -2.54 16.73
C LYS A 283 19.37 -1.43 16.58
N THR A 284 19.42 -0.70 15.46
CA THR A 284 18.56 0.48 15.25
C THR A 284 17.28 0.15 14.51
N GLY A 285 17.29 -0.93 13.72
CA GLY A 285 16.19 -1.29 12.84
C GLY A 285 16.12 -0.44 11.57
N ALA A 286 17.08 0.45 11.32
CA ALA A 286 17.18 1.26 10.11
C ALA A 286 17.53 0.39 8.90
N LEU A 287 17.08 0.80 7.71
CA LEU A 287 17.58 0.21 6.46
C LEU A 287 18.96 0.79 6.13
N PHE A 288 19.88 -0.07 5.70
CA PHE A 288 21.26 0.33 5.43
C PHE A 288 21.90 -0.50 4.31
N GLU A 289 22.90 0.06 3.63
CA GLU A 289 23.71 -0.66 2.65
C GLU A 289 24.90 -1.36 3.33
N ALA A 290 24.75 -2.65 3.60
CA ALA A 290 25.72 -3.44 4.37
C ALA A 290 27.16 -3.41 3.84
N LYS A 291 27.34 -3.19 2.54
CA LYS A 291 28.66 -3.17 1.90
C LYS A 291 29.42 -1.86 2.16
N CYS A 292 28.75 -0.71 2.17
CA CYS A 292 29.40 0.60 2.07
C CYS A 292 29.00 1.61 3.15
N GLU A 293 27.87 1.40 3.81
CA GLU A 293 27.35 2.37 4.78
C GLU A 293 28.06 2.26 6.12
N GLY A 294 28.51 3.40 6.65
CA GLY A 294 29.32 3.45 7.88
C GLY A 294 30.80 3.17 7.66
N GLN A 295 31.26 2.96 6.42
CA GLN A 295 32.68 2.85 6.10
C GLN A 295 33.40 4.19 6.29
N THR A 296 34.53 4.16 6.99
CA THR A 296 35.33 5.37 7.26
C THR A 296 36.34 5.68 6.17
N ASP A 297 36.68 4.69 5.34
CA ASP A 297 37.52 4.87 4.16
C ASP A 297 36.65 5.36 2.98
N PRO A 298 36.88 6.57 2.44
CA PRO A 298 36.13 7.09 1.31
C PRO A 298 36.15 6.19 0.07
N ALA A 299 37.19 5.36 -0.11
CA ALA A 299 37.26 4.41 -1.21
C ALA A 299 36.24 3.26 -1.09
N ASN A 300 35.75 3.01 0.13
CA ASN A 300 34.78 1.96 0.45
C ASN A 300 33.41 2.52 0.88
N ALA A 301 33.29 3.84 1.01
CA ALA A 301 32.05 4.51 1.33
C ALA A 301 31.05 4.45 0.15
N CYS A 302 29.76 4.59 0.46
CA CYS A 302 28.73 4.55 -0.57
C CYS A 302 28.89 5.70 -1.57
N ASN A 303 28.81 5.39 -2.86
CA ASN A 303 28.79 6.39 -3.93
C ASN A 303 27.37 6.98 -4.13
N SER A 304 27.21 7.89 -5.11
CA SER A 304 25.94 8.58 -5.38
C SER A 304 24.78 7.65 -5.78
N ASP A 305 25.06 6.50 -6.37
CA ASP A 305 24.05 5.48 -6.67
C ASP A 305 23.63 4.75 -5.39
N GLN A 306 24.62 4.18 -4.69
CA GLN A 306 24.42 3.24 -3.60
C GLN A 306 23.65 3.85 -2.43
N VAL A 307 23.82 5.15 -2.17
CA VAL A 307 23.08 5.84 -1.10
C VAL A 307 21.57 5.81 -1.30
N SER A 308 21.06 5.62 -2.52
CA SER A 308 19.62 5.63 -2.82
C SER A 308 18.94 4.25 -2.76
N PHE A 309 19.72 3.16 -2.72
CA PHE A 309 19.20 1.80 -2.87
C PHE A 309 18.22 1.41 -1.76
N LYS A 310 18.52 1.78 -0.51
CA LYS A 310 17.65 1.48 0.65
C LYS A 310 16.23 2.08 0.52
N GLY A 311 16.09 3.25 -0.11
CA GLY A 311 14.79 3.88 -0.35
C GLY A 311 13.99 3.07 -1.37
N ILE A 312 14.67 2.58 -2.41
CA ILE A 312 14.06 1.70 -3.41
C ILE A 312 13.63 0.36 -2.78
N LEU A 313 14.46 -0.23 -1.90
CA LEU A 313 14.05 -1.42 -1.13
C LEU A 313 12.79 -1.14 -0.31
N ALA A 314 12.74 -0.02 0.41
CA ALA A 314 11.57 0.38 1.19
C ALA A 314 10.31 0.50 0.34
N ARG A 315 10.40 1.12 -0.85
CA ARG A 315 9.30 1.22 -1.81
C ARG A 315 8.70 -0.14 -2.13
N TYR A 316 9.56 -1.08 -2.50
CA TYR A 316 9.16 -2.41 -2.96
C TYR A 316 8.67 -3.32 -1.82
N LEU A 317 9.20 -3.17 -0.61
CA LEU A 317 8.63 -3.77 0.59
C LEU A 317 7.20 -3.27 0.83
N GLY A 318 7.01 -1.95 0.88
CA GLY A 318 5.70 -1.35 1.08
C GLY A 318 4.68 -1.73 0.00
N ALA A 319 5.11 -1.75 -1.27
CA ALA A 319 4.28 -2.18 -2.39
C ALA A 319 3.91 -3.68 -2.29
N THR A 320 4.87 -4.54 -1.93
CA THR A 320 4.63 -5.98 -1.71
C THR A 320 3.58 -6.23 -0.63
N ALA A 321 3.71 -5.56 0.53
CA ALA A 321 2.76 -5.70 1.63
C ALA A 321 1.34 -5.26 1.25
N LYS A 322 1.20 -4.28 0.35
CA LYS A 322 -0.10 -3.80 -0.13
C LYS A 322 -0.80 -4.84 -1.02
N ILE A 323 -0.06 -5.56 -1.87
CA ILE A 323 -0.65 -6.49 -2.85
C ILE A 323 -0.69 -7.95 -2.35
N LEU A 324 0.09 -8.29 -1.33
CA LEU A 324 0.13 -9.62 -0.72
C LEU A 324 -0.15 -9.56 0.80
N PRO A 325 -1.41 -9.73 1.23
CA PRO A 325 -1.77 -9.75 2.65
C PRO A 325 -1.02 -10.81 3.47
N ALA A 326 -0.62 -11.92 2.83
CA ALA A 326 0.06 -13.04 3.48
C ALA A 326 1.46 -12.72 4.01
N VAL A 327 2.07 -11.62 3.56
CA VAL A 327 3.41 -11.16 4.02
C VAL A 327 3.37 -9.79 4.69
N GLN A 328 2.16 -9.21 4.84
CA GLN A 328 1.98 -7.86 5.36
C GLN A 328 2.60 -7.70 6.76
N ALA A 329 2.41 -8.67 7.65
CA ALA A 329 2.92 -8.59 9.03
C ALA A 329 4.46 -8.60 9.09
N ASP A 330 5.12 -9.38 8.24
CA ASP A 330 6.58 -9.49 8.20
C ASP A 330 7.21 -8.18 7.71
N VAL A 331 6.64 -7.62 6.64
CA VAL A 331 7.03 -6.30 6.13
C VAL A 331 6.70 -5.21 7.14
N GLU A 332 5.55 -5.30 7.81
CA GLU A 332 5.13 -4.30 8.79
C GLU A 332 6.10 -4.19 9.97
N ALA A 333 6.55 -5.33 10.48
CA ALA A 333 7.58 -5.37 11.49
C ALA A 333 8.85 -4.63 11.05
N MET A 334 9.32 -4.90 9.82
CA MET A 334 10.54 -4.33 9.26
C MET A 334 10.42 -2.83 9.02
N MET A 335 9.34 -2.38 8.37
CA MET A 335 9.18 -0.97 8.02
C MET A 335 8.84 -0.09 9.22
N ASN A 336 8.14 -0.60 10.24
CA ASN A 336 7.93 0.16 11.48
C ASN A 336 9.24 0.40 12.23
N ARG A 337 10.18 -0.55 12.23
CA ARG A 337 11.53 -0.33 12.76
C ARG A 337 12.26 0.77 11.99
N ALA A 338 12.29 0.64 10.67
CA ALA A 338 12.98 1.59 9.80
C ALA A 338 12.40 3.01 9.92
N ALA A 339 11.08 3.15 9.94
CA ALA A 339 10.42 4.44 10.09
C ALA A 339 10.66 5.08 11.46
N ASN A 340 10.64 4.29 12.54
CA ASN A 340 11.00 4.80 13.87
C ASN A 340 12.46 5.27 13.93
N ALA A 341 13.39 4.53 13.30
CA ALA A 341 14.79 4.93 13.21
C ALA A 341 14.96 6.26 12.46
N ASN A 342 14.28 6.44 11.33
CA ASN A 342 14.28 7.71 10.58
C ASN A 342 13.78 8.88 11.43
N LEU A 343 12.67 8.69 12.15
CA LEU A 343 12.11 9.73 13.02
C LEU A 343 13.01 10.06 14.21
N ALA A 344 13.75 9.08 14.74
CA ALA A 344 14.71 9.28 15.83
C ALA A 344 15.93 10.10 15.37
N GLN A 345 16.45 9.83 14.17
CA GLN A 345 17.54 10.62 13.58
C GLN A 345 17.15 12.10 13.42
N MET A 346 15.91 12.39 13.01
CA MET A 346 15.41 13.77 12.96
C MET A 346 15.27 14.42 14.33
N GLY A 347 14.76 13.68 15.33
CA GLY A 347 14.59 14.21 16.69
C GLY A 347 15.92 14.58 17.36
N ALA A 348 16.97 13.79 17.10
CA ALA A 348 18.32 14.07 17.58
C ALA A 348 18.93 15.35 16.95
N ALA A 349 18.56 15.69 15.71
CA ALA A 349 19.02 16.92 15.05
C ALA A 349 18.36 18.19 15.60
N VAL A 350 17.21 18.09 16.28
CA VAL A 350 16.44 19.25 16.79
C VAL A 350 16.70 19.52 18.29
N GLY A 351 17.12 18.50 19.06
CA GLY A 351 17.22 18.59 20.54
C GLY A 351 18.63 18.62 21.13
N GLY A 352 19.70 18.56 20.32
CA GLY A 352 21.08 18.53 20.79
C GLY A 352 21.88 19.73 20.29
N THR A 353 22.75 20.28 21.16
CA THR A 353 23.83 21.19 20.76
C THR A 353 24.50 20.67 19.49
N GLN A 354 24.57 21.52 18.46
CA GLN A 354 25.13 21.24 17.13
C GLN A 354 26.54 20.61 17.23
N LYS A 355 26.63 19.29 17.41
CA LYS A 355 27.74 18.49 16.91
C LYS A 355 27.41 18.21 15.46
N THR A 356 27.79 19.15 14.58
CA THR A 356 27.89 19.00 13.12
C THR A 356 26.95 17.93 12.55
N ALA A 357 25.64 18.16 12.61
CA ALA A 357 24.70 17.32 11.86
C ALA A 357 25.06 17.49 10.38
N ALA A 358 25.46 16.40 9.72
CA ALA A 358 25.74 16.43 8.29
C ALA A 358 24.52 17.03 7.56
N LYS A 359 24.76 17.92 6.60
CA LYS A 359 23.69 18.55 5.82
C LYS A 359 22.90 17.44 5.12
N THR A 360 21.61 17.32 5.41
CA THR A 360 20.70 16.37 4.75
C THR A 360 20.78 16.55 3.23
N THR A 361 21.11 15.48 2.52
CA THR A 361 21.18 15.47 1.06
C THR A 361 19.80 15.25 0.44
N VAL A 362 19.67 15.49 -0.87
CA VAL A 362 18.41 15.16 -1.59
C VAL A 362 18.12 13.66 -1.57
N ILE A 363 19.15 12.81 -1.58
CA ILE A 363 18.96 11.36 -1.50
C ILE A 363 18.57 10.91 -0.09
N ASP A 364 19.07 11.58 0.96
CA ASP A 364 18.56 11.32 2.32
C ASP A 364 17.06 11.62 2.41
N THR A 365 16.64 12.74 1.80
CA THR A 365 15.22 13.12 1.73
C THR A 365 14.39 12.10 0.93
N PHE A 366 14.91 11.64 -0.21
CA PHE A 366 14.30 10.58 -1.01
C PHE A 366 14.13 9.29 -0.21
N ASN A 367 15.17 8.82 0.47
CA ASN A 367 15.12 7.61 1.30
C ASN A 367 14.12 7.76 2.46
N GLN A 368 14.09 8.92 3.11
CA GLN A 368 13.14 9.21 4.18
C GLN A 368 11.69 9.20 3.68
N LEU A 369 11.44 9.79 2.50
CA LEU A 369 10.14 9.78 1.84
C LEU A 369 9.67 8.35 1.56
N GLU A 370 10.53 7.50 1.01
CA GLU A 370 10.19 6.11 0.67
C GLU A 370 9.90 5.26 1.91
N VAL A 371 10.76 5.30 2.93
CA VAL A 371 10.57 4.54 4.17
C VAL A 371 9.29 4.98 4.89
N ALA A 372 9.05 6.28 5.00
CA ALA A 372 7.85 6.79 5.65
C ALA A 372 6.58 6.49 4.85
N SER A 373 6.63 6.58 3.51
CA SER A 373 5.51 6.21 2.64
C SER A 373 5.19 4.71 2.73
N ALA A 374 6.20 3.85 2.73
CA ALA A 374 6.02 2.41 2.92
C ALA A 374 5.39 2.08 4.29
N SER A 375 5.83 2.73 5.38
CA SER A 375 5.20 2.55 6.70
C SER A 375 3.75 3.04 6.72
N LEU A 376 3.46 4.20 6.13
CA LEU A 376 2.09 4.73 6.02
C LEU A 376 1.15 3.81 5.25
N ARG A 377 1.61 3.21 4.15
CA ARG A 377 0.82 2.27 3.34
C ARG A 377 0.31 1.08 4.15
N MET A 378 1.13 0.56 5.05
CA MET A 378 0.77 -0.56 5.92
C MET A 378 -0.25 -0.19 6.98
N GLN A 379 -0.28 1.07 7.41
CA GLN A 379 -1.27 1.57 8.37
C GLN A 379 -2.67 1.77 7.75
N GLY A 380 -2.81 1.54 6.44
CA GLY A 380 -4.09 1.56 5.71
C GLY A 380 -4.56 2.95 5.27
N LEU A 381 -3.67 3.94 5.23
CA LEU A 381 -3.99 5.34 4.91
C LEU A 381 -3.88 5.71 3.42
N SER A 382 -3.73 4.72 2.52
CA SER A 382 -3.62 4.98 1.08
C SER A 382 -4.95 5.48 0.49
N ALA A 383 -4.88 6.60 -0.25
CA ALA A 383 -6.03 7.26 -0.87
C ALA A 383 -6.65 6.45 -2.04
N SER A 384 -5.84 5.62 -2.71
CA SER A 384 -6.25 4.80 -3.87
C SER A 384 -5.54 3.44 -3.92
N ASP A 385 -6.16 2.43 -4.53
CA ASP A 385 -5.61 1.07 -4.65
C ASP A 385 -4.53 0.91 -5.75
N GLY A 386 -3.69 1.92 -5.97
CA GLY A 386 -2.66 1.90 -7.01
C GLY A 386 -1.33 1.26 -6.58
N MET A 387 -0.80 0.39 -7.47
CA MET A 387 0.54 -0.25 -7.63
C MET A 387 0.44 -1.72 -8.07
N ILE A 388 -0.73 -2.34 -7.96
CA ILE A 388 -1.30 -3.33 -8.89
C ILE A 388 -2.78 -3.38 -8.54
N GLY A 389 -3.58 -2.90 -9.47
CA GLY A 389 -5.02 -3.00 -9.36
C GLY A 389 -5.44 -4.45 -9.33
N VAL A 390 -5.74 -4.97 -8.15
CA VAL A 390 -6.83 -5.94 -8.02
C VAL A 390 -8.09 -5.13 -8.35
N GLY A 391 -8.38 -5.07 -9.66
CA GLY A 391 -9.14 -4.00 -10.28
C GLY A 391 -10.51 -3.76 -9.67
N ARG A 392 -10.97 -2.49 -9.73
CA ARG A 392 -12.37 -2.01 -9.63
C ARG A 392 -13.38 -2.94 -8.92
N ARG A 393 -13.03 -3.56 -7.81
CA ARG A 393 -13.98 -4.00 -6.81
C ARG A 393 -14.04 -2.83 -5.86
N ALA A 394 -15.18 -2.15 -5.84
CA ALA A 394 -15.50 -1.22 -4.78
C ALA A 394 -15.04 -1.86 -3.46
N ASP A 395 -14.03 -1.28 -2.84
CA ASP A 395 -13.45 -1.81 -1.62
C ASP A 395 -14.61 -2.12 -0.67
N MET A 396 -14.83 -3.41 -0.37
CA MET A 396 -15.96 -3.83 0.48
C MET A 396 -15.90 -3.11 1.83
N ARG A 397 -14.69 -2.67 2.23
CA ARG A 397 -14.46 -1.78 3.35
C ARG A 397 -15.06 -0.40 3.09
N ARG A 398 -14.75 0.28 1.99
CA ARG A 398 -15.34 1.59 1.64
C ARG A 398 -16.87 1.54 1.58
N VAL A 399 -17.45 0.49 1.01
CA VAL A 399 -18.92 0.33 0.93
C VAL A 399 -19.53 0.13 2.32
N PHE A 400 -18.95 -0.75 3.15
CA PHE A 400 -19.39 -0.94 4.53
C PHE A 400 -19.27 0.33 5.37
N HIS A 401 -18.15 1.05 5.26
CA HIS A 401 -17.94 2.29 6.01
C HIS A 401 -18.91 3.40 5.57
N ALA A 402 -19.13 3.55 4.26
CA ALA A 402 -20.12 4.50 3.74
C ALA A 402 -21.54 4.18 4.26
N TYR A 403 -21.93 2.92 4.24
CA TYR A 403 -23.22 2.48 4.79
C TYR A 403 -23.32 2.71 6.30
N ALA A 404 -22.29 2.31 7.06
CA ALA A 404 -22.26 2.43 8.52
C ALA A 404 -22.28 3.90 8.97
N TYR A 405 -21.49 4.77 8.33
CA TYR A 405 -21.49 6.21 8.64
C TYR A 405 -22.79 6.89 8.22
N GLY A 406 -23.36 6.54 7.06
CA GLY A 406 -24.67 7.07 6.65
C GLY A 406 -25.79 6.67 7.61
N THR A 407 -25.79 5.42 8.05
CA THR A 407 -26.76 4.90 9.03
C THR A 407 -26.55 5.53 10.42
N ALA A 408 -25.30 5.67 10.88
CA ALA A 408 -24.97 6.31 12.15
C ALA A 408 -25.36 7.80 12.14
N PHE A 409 -25.12 8.50 11.03
CA PHE A 409 -25.56 9.89 10.85
C PHE A 409 -27.08 10.00 10.95
N TRP A 410 -27.83 9.11 10.28
CA TRP A 410 -29.29 9.09 10.34
C TRP A 410 -29.82 8.85 11.76
N TYR A 411 -29.24 7.89 12.49
CA TYR A 411 -29.57 7.63 13.89
C TYR A 411 -29.21 8.81 14.79
N GLY A 412 -28.02 9.40 14.63
CA GLY A 412 -27.55 10.54 15.41
C GLY A 412 -28.45 11.77 15.20
N LEU A 413 -28.74 12.13 13.95
CA LEU A 413 -29.61 13.26 13.62
C LEU A 413 -31.00 13.09 14.26
N ARG A 414 -31.63 11.93 14.05
CA ARG A 414 -32.96 11.64 14.61
C ARG A 414 -32.98 11.58 16.13
N GLY A 415 -31.95 10.98 16.72
CA GLY A 415 -31.81 10.83 18.16
C GLY A 415 -31.59 12.16 18.86
N LEU A 416 -30.65 12.98 18.35
CA LEU A 416 -30.35 14.29 18.92
C LEU A 416 -31.53 15.26 18.83
N CYS A 417 -32.29 15.27 17.73
CA CYS A 417 -33.51 16.09 17.66
C CYS A 417 -34.52 15.73 18.76
N ARG A 418 -34.70 14.44 19.05
CA ARG A 418 -35.61 13.94 20.10
C ARG A 418 -35.13 14.28 21.51
N VAL A 419 -33.81 14.34 21.72
CA VAL A 419 -33.21 14.68 23.02
C VAL A 419 -33.28 16.19 23.26
N TYR A 420 -32.92 16.98 22.25
CA TYR A 420 -32.84 18.44 22.31
C TYR A 420 -34.22 19.09 22.42
N ASP A 421 -35.15 18.72 21.54
CA ASP A 421 -36.51 19.28 21.52
C ASP A 421 -37.57 18.18 21.30
N PRO A 422 -37.90 17.41 22.36
CA PRO A 422 -38.90 16.35 22.27
C PRO A 422 -40.30 16.89 21.94
N ILE A 423 -40.63 18.12 22.35
CA ILE A 423 -41.95 18.74 22.15
C ILE A 423 -42.19 19.01 20.66
N MET A 424 -41.22 19.63 19.99
CA MET A 424 -41.30 19.85 18.54
C MET A 424 -41.41 18.54 17.79
N VAL A 425 -40.64 17.52 18.20
CA VAL A 425 -40.66 16.20 17.55
C VAL A 425 -42.02 15.49 17.75
N ILE A 426 -42.65 15.59 18.91
CA ILE A 426 -44.02 15.09 19.14
C ILE A 426 -44.99 15.77 18.18
N GLY A 427 -44.87 17.09 18.00
CA GLY A 427 -45.67 17.85 17.03
C GLY A 427 -45.53 17.33 15.60
N TRP A 428 -44.33 16.91 15.20
CA TRP A 428 -44.09 16.31 13.89
C TRP A 428 -44.73 14.93 13.71
N PHE A 429 -44.83 14.13 14.76
CA PHE A 429 -45.39 12.78 14.67
C PHE A 429 -46.91 12.73 14.89
N ARG A 430 -47.51 13.84 15.30
CA ARG A 430 -48.93 13.89 15.62
C ARG A 430 -49.82 13.99 14.37
N PRO A 431 -51.00 13.33 14.36
CA PRO A 431 -51.98 13.49 13.29
C PRO A 431 -52.43 14.97 13.16
N PRO A 432 -52.71 15.46 11.94
CA PRO A 432 -53.24 16.82 11.73
C PRO A 432 -54.43 17.18 12.61
N SER A 433 -55.31 16.21 12.91
CA SER A 433 -56.50 16.42 13.76
C SER A 433 -56.19 16.64 15.25
N GLN A 434 -54.95 16.40 15.69
CA GLN A 434 -54.55 16.47 17.09
C GLN A 434 -53.49 17.55 17.37
N LEU A 435 -53.11 18.35 16.37
CA LEU A 435 -52.05 19.37 16.50
C LEU A 435 -52.29 20.39 17.63
N ASN A 436 -53.54 20.61 18.03
CA ASN A 436 -53.91 21.55 19.10
C ASN A 436 -53.76 20.98 20.52
N LEU A 437 -53.44 19.69 20.68
CA LEU A 437 -53.23 19.11 22.01
C LEU A 437 -51.85 19.51 22.54
N ALA A 438 -51.70 19.65 23.86
CA ALA A 438 -50.36 19.75 24.45
C ALA A 438 -49.72 18.35 24.50
N PRO A 439 -48.41 18.20 24.31
CA PRO A 439 -47.70 16.96 24.64
C PRO A 439 -47.85 16.63 26.12
N ASN A 440 -48.17 15.37 26.43
CA ASN A 440 -48.20 14.91 27.82
C ASN A 440 -46.82 14.36 28.26
N ASP A 441 -46.67 14.15 29.58
CA ASP A 441 -45.40 13.71 30.16
C ASP A 441 -44.95 12.34 29.63
N LEU A 442 -45.90 11.44 29.32
CA LEU A 442 -45.60 10.11 28.80
C LEU A 442 -45.09 10.15 27.35
N GLU A 443 -45.69 11.00 26.49
CA GLU A 443 -45.20 11.24 25.13
C GLU A 443 -43.78 11.82 25.16
N THR A 444 -43.54 12.80 26.04
CA THR A 444 -42.24 13.45 26.21
C THR A 444 -41.18 12.47 26.71
N TYR A 445 -41.53 11.64 27.70
CA TYR A 445 -40.66 10.58 28.21
C TYR A 445 -40.28 9.58 27.11
N ASN A 446 -41.26 9.06 26.38
CA ASN A 446 -41.04 8.04 25.34
C ASN A 446 -40.18 8.58 24.19
N VAL A 447 -40.45 9.80 23.71
CA VAL A 447 -39.67 10.42 22.65
C VAL A 447 -38.22 10.67 23.07
N ARG A 448 -38.01 11.13 24.30
CA ARG A 448 -36.66 11.38 24.82
C ARG A 448 -35.88 10.09 25.04
N ASN A 449 -36.53 9.03 25.51
CA ASN A 449 -35.93 7.72 25.69
C ASN A 449 -35.56 7.09 24.33
N ASP A 450 -36.47 7.12 23.35
CA ASP A 450 -36.19 6.71 21.96
C ASP A 450 -35.01 7.49 21.37
N GLY A 451 -34.94 8.80 21.66
CA GLY A 451 -33.83 9.67 21.29
C GLY A 451 -32.47 9.15 21.77
N TRP A 452 -32.37 8.81 23.05
CA TRP A 452 -31.14 8.23 23.61
C TRP A 452 -30.83 6.85 23.04
N CYS A 453 -31.82 5.98 22.84
CA CYS A 453 -31.62 4.69 22.20
C CYS A 453 -30.99 4.84 20.80
N LEU A 454 -31.48 5.77 19.98
CA LEU A 454 -30.94 6.03 18.65
C LEU A 454 -29.51 6.59 18.69
N VAL A 455 -29.21 7.51 19.62
CA VAL A 455 -27.84 8.02 19.82
C VAL A 455 -26.89 6.87 20.22
N THR A 456 -27.31 6.00 21.13
CA THR A 456 -26.53 4.83 21.54
C THR A 456 -26.29 3.88 20.36
N LEU A 457 -27.30 3.60 19.54
CA LEU A 457 -27.14 2.78 18.34
C LEU A 457 -26.16 3.40 17.33
N ALA A 458 -26.19 4.73 17.16
CA ALA A 458 -25.21 5.43 16.31
C ALA A 458 -23.78 5.26 16.82
N LEU A 459 -23.56 5.41 18.13
CA LEU A 459 -22.24 5.25 18.76
C LEU A 459 -21.74 3.80 18.69
N ILE A 460 -22.61 2.83 18.91
CA ILE A 460 -22.30 1.40 18.75
C ILE A 460 -21.91 1.11 17.31
N LEU A 461 -22.64 1.65 16.33
CA LEU A 461 -22.35 1.45 14.92
C LEU A 461 -20.99 2.03 14.51
N ILE A 462 -20.65 3.23 14.98
CA ILE A 462 -19.32 3.85 14.78
C ILE A 462 -18.22 3.03 15.48
N SER A 463 -18.51 2.45 16.64
CA SER A 463 -17.56 1.60 17.36
C SER A 463 -17.20 0.33 16.57
N PHE A 464 -18.15 -0.22 15.81
CA PHE A 464 -17.93 -1.39 14.95
C PHE A 464 -17.22 -1.10 13.63
N THR A 465 -17.01 0.17 13.25
CA THR A 465 -16.22 0.52 12.05
C THR A 465 -14.72 0.58 12.31
N ASN A 466 -14.25 0.30 13.54
CA ASN A 466 -12.86 0.52 13.97
C ASN A 466 -12.38 1.98 13.82
N ALA A 467 -13.30 2.95 13.69
CA ALA A 467 -12.96 4.38 13.66
C ALA A 467 -12.33 4.86 14.98
N VAL A 468 -12.62 4.17 16.09
CA VAL A 468 -11.98 4.36 17.40
C VAL A 468 -11.41 2.99 17.85
N PRO A 469 -10.09 2.80 17.92
CA PRO A 469 -9.50 1.50 18.27
C PRO A 469 -9.66 1.22 19.76
N PHE A 470 -10.38 0.15 20.11
CA PHE A 470 -10.51 -0.32 21.50
C PHE A 470 -9.31 -1.14 21.99
N THR A 471 -8.46 -1.64 21.09
CA THR A 471 -7.19 -2.29 21.44
C THR A 471 -6.10 -2.01 20.40
N PRO A 472 -4.80 -1.96 20.79
CA PRO A 472 -3.69 -1.70 19.87
C PRO A 472 -3.40 -2.83 18.85
N ALA A 473 -4.05 -4.00 18.96
CA ALA A 473 -3.61 -5.24 18.31
C ALA A 473 -4.69 -5.98 17.49
N ALA A 474 -5.87 -5.40 17.26
CA ALA A 474 -6.90 -6.07 16.47
C ALA A 474 -6.47 -6.15 14.99
N LYS A 475 -6.29 -7.38 14.47
CA LYS A 475 -5.98 -7.68 13.07
C LYS A 475 -6.96 -6.96 12.14
N ARG A 476 -6.49 -5.92 11.44
CA ARG A 476 -7.29 -5.01 10.60
C ARG A 476 -7.60 -5.57 9.20
N SER A 477 -7.68 -6.90 9.00
CA SER A 477 -7.90 -7.48 7.66
C SER A 477 -9.36 -7.84 7.36
N SER A 478 -10.17 -8.20 8.36
CA SER A 478 -11.62 -8.42 8.23
C SER A 478 -12.40 -7.62 9.28
N ILE A 479 -13.64 -7.21 8.96
CA ILE A 479 -14.58 -6.69 9.95
C ILE A 479 -15.52 -7.85 10.27
N PRO A 480 -15.18 -8.72 11.25
CA PRO A 480 -15.89 -9.99 11.48
C PRO A 480 -17.38 -9.80 11.77
N TYR A 481 -17.78 -8.60 12.23
CA TYR A 481 -19.15 -8.28 12.59
C TYR A 481 -19.93 -7.55 11.49
N ALA A 482 -19.33 -7.22 10.34
CA ALA A 482 -19.96 -6.39 9.32
C ALA A 482 -21.31 -6.94 8.84
N LYS A 483 -21.39 -8.24 8.58
CA LYS A 483 -22.64 -8.92 8.17
C LYS A 483 -23.71 -8.84 9.24
N ALA A 484 -23.35 -9.10 10.50
CA ALA A 484 -24.27 -9.06 11.64
C ALA A 484 -24.79 -7.64 11.90
N VAL A 485 -23.90 -6.65 11.84
CA VAL A 485 -24.24 -5.24 12.02
C VAL A 485 -25.19 -4.76 10.93
N VAL A 486 -24.89 -5.05 9.65
CA VAL A 486 -25.78 -4.69 8.52
C VAL A 486 -27.13 -5.40 8.63
N ALA A 487 -27.17 -6.67 9.04
CA ALA A 487 -28.42 -7.40 9.24
C ALA A 487 -29.27 -6.79 10.37
N ALA A 488 -28.64 -6.41 11.49
CA ALA A 488 -29.33 -5.79 12.62
C ALA A 488 -29.89 -4.40 12.25
N THR A 489 -29.12 -3.57 11.54
CA THR A 489 -29.60 -2.25 11.08
C THR A 489 -30.69 -2.39 10.03
N LEU A 490 -30.59 -3.36 9.11
CA LEU A 490 -31.65 -3.71 8.17
C LEU A 490 -32.96 -4.04 8.88
N PHE A 491 -32.91 -4.92 9.88
CA PHE A 491 -34.08 -5.29 10.66
C PHE A 491 -34.72 -4.06 11.34
N HIS A 492 -33.89 -3.18 11.90
CA HIS A 492 -34.36 -1.93 12.52
C HIS A 492 -35.01 -0.97 11.50
N HIS A 493 -34.41 -0.78 10.31
CA HIS A 493 -34.98 0.06 9.26
C HIS A 493 -36.31 -0.48 8.74
N ILE A 494 -36.40 -1.80 8.54
CA ILE A 494 -37.63 -2.45 8.10
C ILE A 494 -38.73 -2.26 9.15
N THR A 495 -38.46 -2.57 10.42
CA THR A 495 -39.46 -2.50 11.50
C THR A 495 -39.91 -1.07 11.78
N THR A 496 -38.99 -0.11 11.83
CA THR A 496 -39.34 1.32 11.99
C THR A 496 -40.02 1.90 10.75
N GLY A 497 -39.69 1.41 9.54
CA GLY A 497 -40.39 1.72 8.30
C GLY A 497 -41.82 1.22 8.29
N VAL A 498 -42.08 -0.01 8.76
CA VAL A 498 -43.43 -0.56 8.94
C VAL A 498 -44.23 0.29 9.93
N GLY A 499 -43.63 0.68 11.07
CA GLY A 499 -44.28 1.57 12.04
C GLY A 499 -44.64 2.93 11.44
N ALA A 500 -43.72 3.56 10.71
CA ALA A 500 -43.98 4.83 10.01
C ALA A 500 -45.08 4.65 8.94
N TYR A 501 -45.07 3.54 8.21
CA TYR A 501 -46.06 3.26 7.17
C TYR A 501 -47.47 3.07 7.73
N GLN A 502 -47.61 2.44 8.90
CA GLN A 502 -48.91 2.28 9.57
C GLN A 502 -49.59 3.61 9.87
N HIS A 503 -48.81 4.65 10.19
CA HIS A 503 -49.31 6.03 10.33
C HIS A 503 -49.50 6.70 8.98
N TYR A 504 -48.52 6.59 8.08
CA TYR A 504 -48.52 7.23 6.76
C TYR A 504 -49.72 6.84 5.88
N LYS A 505 -50.15 5.56 5.92
CA LYS A 505 -51.24 5.06 5.06
C LYS A 505 -52.63 5.58 5.45
N LEU A 506 -52.78 6.13 6.66
CA LEU A 506 -54.06 6.65 7.13
C LEU A 506 -54.18 8.11 6.65
N PRO A 507 -55.19 8.46 5.84
CA PRO A 507 -55.36 9.83 5.35
C PRO A 507 -55.44 10.88 6.46
N SER A 508 -55.97 10.49 7.62
CA SER A 508 -56.09 11.34 8.80
C SER A 508 -54.80 11.54 9.60
N HIS A 509 -53.74 10.75 9.33
CA HIS A 509 -52.47 10.76 10.07
C HIS A 509 -51.27 11.10 9.17
N TYR A 510 -51.49 11.30 7.88
CA TYR A 510 -50.45 11.69 6.94
C TYR A 510 -49.90 13.09 7.28
N ASN A 511 -48.57 13.20 7.33
CA ASN A 511 -47.85 14.46 7.36
C ASN A 511 -46.46 14.30 6.71
N THR A 512 -45.78 15.42 6.43
CA THR A 512 -44.46 15.43 5.77
C THR A 512 -43.42 14.59 6.52
N SER A 513 -43.44 14.65 7.85
CA SER A 513 -42.51 13.92 8.71
C SER A 513 -42.70 12.40 8.63
N MET A 514 -43.94 11.93 8.50
CA MET A 514 -44.25 10.51 8.22
C MET A 514 -43.74 10.09 6.85
N GLY A 515 -43.89 10.95 5.83
CA GLY A 515 -43.36 10.70 4.50
C GLY A 515 -41.84 10.54 4.50
N ILE A 516 -41.12 11.44 5.17
CA ILE A 516 -39.67 11.34 5.36
C ILE A 516 -39.30 10.06 6.11
N GLY A 517 -40.07 9.69 7.14
CA GLY A 517 -39.86 8.47 7.92
C GLY A 517 -40.02 7.18 7.09
N VAL A 518 -41.02 7.12 6.20
CA VAL A 518 -41.23 5.97 5.31
C VAL A 518 -40.13 5.89 4.25
N TRP A 519 -39.94 6.95 3.46
CA TRP A 519 -39.00 6.92 2.34
C TRP A 519 -37.53 6.86 2.79
N GLY A 520 -37.20 7.49 3.92
CA GLY A 520 -35.87 7.36 4.54
C GLY A 520 -35.55 5.92 4.94
N ASN A 521 -36.50 5.20 5.54
CA ASN A 521 -36.31 3.80 5.90
C ASN A 521 -36.29 2.86 4.67
N VAL A 522 -37.06 3.16 3.62
CA VAL A 522 -36.98 2.43 2.34
C VAL A 522 -35.58 2.57 1.74
N TRP A 523 -35.05 3.79 1.65
CA TRP A 523 -33.70 4.05 1.14
C TRP A 523 -32.61 3.32 1.96
N LEU A 524 -32.69 3.39 3.29
CA LEU A 524 -31.74 2.73 4.18
C LEU A 524 -31.85 1.20 4.12
N THR A 525 -33.04 0.67 3.86
CA THR A 525 -33.25 -0.76 3.61
C THR A 525 -32.63 -1.20 2.29
N LEU A 526 -32.84 -0.45 1.21
CA LEU A 526 -32.27 -0.76 -0.11
C LEU A 526 -30.74 -0.70 -0.10
N THR A 527 -30.18 0.36 0.48
CA THR A 527 -28.72 0.50 0.64
C THR A 527 -28.12 -0.55 1.56
N GLY A 528 -28.85 -0.95 2.62
CA GLY A 528 -28.46 -2.06 3.48
C GLY A 528 -28.48 -3.40 2.75
N LEU A 529 -29.50 -3.69 1.96
CA LEU A 529 -29.61 -4.93 1.17
C LEU A 529 -28.51 -5.00 0.11
N PHE A 530 -28.22 -3.89 -0.56
CA PHE A 530 -27.09 -3.77 -1.49
C PHE A 530 -25.76 -4.06 -0.80
N THR A 531 -25.52 -3.42 0.35
CA THR A 531 -24.31 -3.64 1.16
C THR A 531 -24.20 -5.09 1.63
N PHE A 532 -25.31 -5.67 2.10
CA PHE A 532 -25.37 -7.06 2.56
C PHE A 532 -25.10 -8.05 1.43
N ALA A 533 -25.68 -7.84 0.25
CA ALA A 533 -25.45 -8.66 -0.93
C ALA A 533 -23.98 -8.60 -1.37
N LEU A 534 -23.37 -7.41 -1.39
CA LEU A 534 -21.94 -7.25 -1.69
C LEU A 534 -21.07 -8.00 -0.68
N LEU A 535 -21.38 -7.93 0.62
CA LEU A 535 -20.68 -8.68 1.67
C LEU A 535 -20.84 -10.21 1.55
N GLN A 536 -21.88 -10.70 0.86
CA GLN A 536 -22.07 -12.13 0.57
C GLN A 536 -21.29 -12.63 -0.66
N THR A 537 -20.99 -11.76 -1.63
CA THR A 537 -20.24 -12.15 -2.84
C THR A 537 -18.77 -12.50 -2.58
N GLY A 538 -18.21 -12.09 -1.43
CA GLY A 538 -16.93 -12.55 -0.91
C GLY A 538 -17.09 -13.83 -0.08
N LYS A 539 -17.02 -15.01 -0.71
CA LYS A 539 -16.93 -16.29 0.03
C LYS A 539 -15.60 -16.37 0.78
N GLY A 540 -15.61 -15.91 2.02
CA GLY A 540 -14.50 -15.98 2.95
C GLY A 540 -14.97 -15.77 4.37
N ASP A 541 -15.95 -16.56 4.81
CA ASP A 541 -16.29 -16.81 6.22
C ASP A 541 -16.98 -18.17 6.30
N VAL A 542 -16.29 -19.24 5.91
CA VAL A 542 -16.60 -20.57 6.45
C VAL A 542 -15.42 -20.90 7.33
N GLU A 543 -15.64 -20.87 8.65
CA GLU A 543 -14.67 -21.41 9.59
C GLU A 543 -14.34 -22.83 9.18
N VAL A 544 -13.04 -23.15 9.15
CA VAL A 544 -12.50 -24.46 8.78
C VAL A 544 -13.12 -25.59 9.64
N GLU A 545 -13.69 -25.28 10.81
CA GLU A 545 -14.42 -26.24 11.64
C GLU A 545 -15.84 -26.61 11.13
N GLU A 546 -16.54 -25.73 10.41
CA GLU A 546 -17.91 -26.00 9.95
C GLU A 546 -17.94 -26.78 8.63
N ALA A 547 -16.91 -26.63 7.80
CA ALA A 547 -16.70 -27.45 6.59
C ALA A 547 -16.34 -28.91 6.93
N VAL A 548 -15.66 -29.14 8.07
CA VAL A 548 -15.29 -30.49 8.54
C VAL A 548 -16.47 -31.20 9.22
N LYS A 549 -17.45 -30.47 9.77
CA LYS A 549 -18.68 -31.06 10.34
C LYS A 549 -19.72 -31.49 9.32
N LYS A 550 -19.63 -31.06 8.06
CA LYS A 550 -20.52 -31.51 6.97
C LYS A 550 -20.00 -32.72 6.18
N MET A 551 -18.90 -33.32 6.62
CA MET A 551 -18.32 -34.54 6.04
C MET A 551 -18.19 -35.70 7.05
N LYS A 552 -19.03 -35.71 8.08
CA LYS A 552 -19.36 -36.90 8.88
C LYS A 552 -20.86 -36.91 9.09
#